data_AF-A0A0N4XFJ3-F1
#
_entry.id   AF-A0A0N4XFJ3-F1
#
_cell.length_a   1.000
_cell.length_b   1.000
_cell.length_c   1.000
_cell.angle_alpha   90.00
_cell.angle_beta   90.00
_cell.angle_gamma   90.00
#
_symmetry.space_group_name_H-M   'P 1'
#
loop_
_entity.id
_entity.type
_entity.pdbx_description
1 polymer ?
#
loop_
_entity_poly.entity_id
_entity_poly.type
_entity_poly.pdbx_seq_one_letter_code
_entity_poly.pdbx_strand_id
1 'polypeptide(L)'
;MHCPCPGSDHLQWESVKERVIKAGTVEKLVECLVGSDGTMDSRHFNVFFATYRAFTDPTSVLDRLLRRYESLEKEVHSSTSALVIQNSIRSILICWLDMYPEDFYDPECDFAMLTNLLEFGQRSKLSDLRAKSRKLLERFKHIQEEGGMTGYYHFFFVF
;
A
#
# COMPACT_ATOMS: atom_id res chain seq x y z
N MET A 1 14.59 -60.78 20.74
CA MET A 1 13.98 -59.56 21.30
C MET A 1 14.85 -58.38 20.87
N HIS A 2 14.42 -57.63 19.85
CA HIS A 2 15.09 -56.41 19.41
C HIS A 2 14.39 -55.25 20.12
N CYS A 3 15.10 -54.52 20.99
CA CYS A 3 14.58 -53.29 21.58
C CYS A 3 14.72 -52.16 20.55
N PRO A 4 13.67 -51.42 20.20
CA PRO A 4 13.82 -50.21 19.40
C PRO A 4 14.39 -49.11 20.30
N CYS A 5 15.52 -48.51 19.88
CA CYS A 5 16.07 -47.34 20.55
C CYS A 5 15.05 -46.17 20.49
N PRO A 6 14.90 -45.35 21.55
CA PRO A 6 13.93 -44.27 21.57
C PRO A 6 14.32 -43.23 20.51
N GLY A 7 13.34 -42.82 19.70
CA GLY A 7 13.50 -41.73 18.75
C GLY A 7 14.09 -40.52 19.46
N SER A 8 15.21 -40.02 18.95
CA SER A 8 15.79 -38.79 19.46
C SER A 8 14.90 -37.63 19.01
N ASP A 9 14.09 -37.12 19.93
CA ASP A 9 13.37 -35.85 19.79
C ASP A 9 14.40 -34.72 19.77
N HIS A 10 14.97 -34.47 18.59
CA HIS A 10 15.87 -33.35 18.37
C HIS A 10 15.06 -32.07 18.20
N LEU A 11 15.07 -31.21 19.22
CA LEU A 11 14.50 -29.86 19.14
C LEU A 11 15.29 -29.05 18.11
N GLN A 12 14.66 -28.70 16.99
CA GLN A 12 15.19 -27.71 16.04
C GLN A 12 14.82 -26.32 16.53
N TRP A 13 15.84 -25.47 16.73
CA TRP A 13 15.68 -24.06 17.03
C TRP A 13 16.08 -23.23 15.82
N GLU A 14 15.22 -22.32 15.39
CA GLU A 14 15.52 -21.34 14.36
C GLU A 14 15.64 -19.95 14.99
N SER A 15 16.76 -19.28 14.74
CA SER A 15 16.94 -17.88 15.15
C SER A 15 16.36 -16.96 14.08
N VAL A 16 15.20 -16.38 14.35
CA VAL A 16 14.56 -15.40 13.46
C VAL A 16 15.07 -14.00 13.78
N LYS A 17 15.66 -13.34 12.79
CA LYS A 17 16.08 -11.94 12.91
C LYS A 17 14.95 -11.01 12.48
N GLU A 18 14.28 -10.38 13.44
CA GLU A 18 13.21 -9.42 13.15
C GLU A 18 13.78 -8.00 12.94
N ARG A 19 13.29 -7.31 11.90
CA ARG A 19 13.55 -5.89 11.70
C ARG A 19 12.48 -5.07 12.43
N VAL A 20 12.92 -4.17 13.30
CA VAL A 20 12.05 -3.25 14.06
C VAL A 20 12.41 -1.81 13.72
N ILE A 21 11.42 -1.03 13.31
CA ILE A 21 11.55 0.42 13.12
C ILE A 21 11.31 1.09 14.46
N LYS A 22 12.29 1.85 14.96
CA LYS A 22 12.15 2.65 16.19
C LYS A 22 11.74 4.09 15.89
N ALA A 23 12.34 4.67 14.87
CA ALA A 23 12.08 6.02 14.37
C ALA A 23 12.60 6.12 12.92
N GLY A 24 12.10 7.08 12.17
CA GLY A 24 12.54 7.36 10.81
C GLY A 24 11.91 8.64 10.27
N THR A 25 12.49 9.17 9.19
CA THR A 25 11.80 10.19 8.39
C THR A 25 10.63 9.56 7.63
N VAL A 26 9.67 10.36 7.18
CA VAL A 26 8.55 9.87 6.34
C VAL A 26 9.07 9.07 5.15
N GLU A 27 10.14 9.53 4.51
CA GLU A 27 10.80 8.80 3.41
C GLU A 27 11.22 7.39 3.84
N LYS A 28 11.91 7.25 4.98
CA LYS A 28 12.34 5.94 5.46
C LYS A 28 11.19 5.06 5.89
N LEU A 29 10.10 5.63 6.42
CA LEU A 29 8.91 4.85 6.78
C LEU A 29 8.21 4.32 5.52
N VAL A 30 8.04 5.14 4.48
CA VAL A 30 7.49 4.72 3.18
C VAL A 30 8.41 3.70 2.50
N GLU A 31 9.73 3.87 2.62
CA GLU A 31 10.69 2.87 2.11
C GLU A 31 10.47 1.50 2.75
N CYS A 32 10.17 1.46 4.06
CA CYS A 32 9.99 0.25 4.85
C CYS A 32 8.64 -0.45 4.64
N LEU A 33 7.71 0.12 3.86
CA LEU A 33 6.52 -0.60 3.38
C LEU A 33 6.88 -1.77 2.47
N VAL A 34 8.09 -1.74 1.91
CA VAL A 34 8.67 -2.83 1.13
C VAL A 34 9.77 -3.48 1.97
N GLY A 35 9.64 -4.80 2.18
CA GLY A 35 10.58 -5.64 2.90
C GLY A 35 11.95 -5.73 2.22
N SER A 36 12.92 -6.31 2.93
CA SER A 36 14.26 -6.54 2.38
C SER A 36 14.29 -7.53 1.20
N ASP A 37 13.26 -8.35 1.07
CA ASP A 37 13.01 -9.24 -0.05
C ASP A 37 12.35 -8.54 -1.25
N GLY A 38 12.05 -7.24 -1.13
CA GLY A 38 11.37 -6.45 -2.14
C GLY A 38 9.85 -6.62 -2.17
N THR A 39 9.28 -7.45 -1.29
CA THR A 39 7.83 -7.69 -1.22
C THR A 39 7.15 -6.69 -0.28
N MET A 40 5.83 -6.49 -0.42
CA MET A 40 5.09 -5.63 0.51
C MET A 40 5.08 -6.24 1.92
N ASP A 41 5.52 -5.49 2.92
CA ASP A 41 5.44 -5.90 4.32
C ASP A 41 4.08 -5.52 4.90
N SER A 42 3.20 -6.51 5.04
CA SER A 42 1.81 -6.31 5.48
C SER A 42 1.69 -5.73 6.90
N ARG A 43 2.63 -6.06 7.79
CA ARG A 43 2.64 -5.55 9.16
C ARG A 43 3.00 -4.06 9.15
N HIS A 44 4.08 -3.69 8.44
CA HIS A 44 4.45 -2.29 8.30
C HIS A 44 3.37 -1.49 7.55
N PHE A 45 2.75 -2.05 6.52
CA PHE A 45 1.59 -1.46 5.84
C PHE A 45 0.48 -1.12 6.83
N ASN A 46 0.01 -2.10 7.61
CA ASN A 46 -1.11 -1.89 8.55
C ASN A 46 -0.79 -0.84 9.61
N VAL A 47 0.41 -0.92 10.22
CA VAL A 47 0.82 0.05 11.25
C VAL A 47 0.97 1.45 10.67
N PHE A 48 1.60 1.58 9.49
CA PHE A 48 1.80 2.86 8.84
C PHE A 48 0.46 3.49 8.44
N PHE A 49 -0.39 2.81 7.68
CA PHE A 49 -1.64 3.39 7.18
C PHE A 49 -2.68 3.65 8.28
N ALA A 50 -2.60 2.95 9.41
CA ALA A 50 -3.41 3.26 10.58
C ALA A 50 -2.98 4.54 11.32
N THR A 51 -1.74 5.02 11.15
CA THR A 51 -1.17 6.08 12.02
C THR A 51 -0.51 7.25 11.29
N TYR A 52 -0.25 7.14 9.99
CA TYR A 52 0.58 8.12 9.27
C TYR A 52 0.03 9.55 9.28
N ARG A 53 -1.30 9.70 9.31
CA ARG A 53 -2.00 10.99 9.33
C ARG A 53 -1.62 11.85 10.54
N ALA A 54 -1.07 11.25 11.61
CA ALA A 54 -0.56 11.99 12.76
C ALA A 54 0.75 12.75 12.47
N PHE A 55 1.48 12.40 11.40
CA PHE A 55 2.80 12.94 11.12
C PHE A 55 3.09 13.28 9.65
N THR A 56 2.20 12.95 8.72
CA THR A 56 2.30 13.33 7.29
C THR A 56 0.92 13.33 6.63
N ASP A 57 0.81 13.94 5.46
CA ASP A 57 -0.41 13.98 4.67
C ASP A 57 -0.46 12.88 3.57
N PRO A 58 -1.66 12.51 3.08
CA PRO A 58 -1.84 11.52 2.01
C PRO A 58 -1.09 11.88 0.72
N THR A 59 -1.11 13.14 0.31
CA THR A 59 -0.46 13.58 -0.94
C THR A 59 1.05 13.34 -0.90
N SER A 60 1.69 13.66 0.22
CA SER A 60 3.11 13.40 0.47
C SER A 60 3.46 11.90 0.44
N VAL A 61 2.60 11.02 0.96
CA VAL A 61 2.82 9.57 0.91
C VAL A 61 2.70 9.06 -0.53
N LEU A 62 1.66 9.51 -1.24
CA LEU A 62 1.44 9.14 -2.64
C LEU A 62 2.62 9.56 -3.52
N ASP A 63 3.07 10.81 -3.42
CA ASP A 63 4.21 11.32 -4.19
C ASP A 63 5.48 10.48 -3.99
N ARG A 64 5.79 10.08 -2.74
CA ARG A 64 6.94 9.21 -2.45
C ARG A 64 6.81 7.83 -3.05
N LEU A 65 5.62 7.23 -3.00
CA LEU A 65 5.36 5.92 -3.61
C LEU A 65 5.51 5.98 -5.14
N LEU A 66 4.94 7.00 -5.79
CA LEU A 66 5.02 7.17 -7.25
C LEU A 66 6.46 7.44 -7.70
N ARG A 67 7.17 8.36 -7.03
CA ARG A 67 8.60 8.64 -7.33
C ARG A 67 9.47 7.39 -7.21
N ARG A 68 9.24 6.59 -6.15
CA ARG A 68 9.98 5.34 -5.96
C ARG A 68 9.68 4.35 -7.09
N TYR A 69 8.42 4.22 -7.51
CA TYR A 69 8.07 3.37 -8.66
C TYR A 69 8.78 3.81 -9.94
N GLU A 70 8.76 5.11 -10.24
CA GLU A 70 9.35 5.70 -11.45
C GLU A 70 10.87 5.57 -11.46
N SER A 71 11.53 5.72 -10.30
CA SER A 71 12.99 5.52 -10.19
C SER A 71 13.42 4.11 -10.61
N LEU A 72 12.53 3.12 -10.45
CA LEU A 72 12.79 1.72 -10.78
C LEU A 72 12.49 1.40 -12.25
N GLU A 73 11.73 2.21 -13.00
CA GLU A 73 11.30 1.90 -14.38
C GLU A 73 12.48 1.64 -15.32
N LYS A 74 13.60 2.36 -15.13
CA LYS A 74 14.81 2.18 -15.93
C LYS A 74 15.55 0.88 -15.59
N GLU A 75 15.41 0.40 -14.36
CA GLU A 75 16.13 -0.77 -13.83
C GLU A 75 15.38 -2.09 -14.05
N VAL A 76 14.06 -2.04 -14.25
CA VAL A 76 13.20 -3.23 -14.42
C VAL A 76 13.65 -4.14 -15.57
N HIS A 77 14.16 -3.57 -16.65
CA HIS A 77 14.65 -4.35 -17.80
C HIS A 77 15.97 -5.09 -17.50
N SER A 78 16.67 -4.69 -16.44
CA SER A 78 17.97 -5.24 -16.04
C SER A 78 17.94 -6.00 -14.71
N SER A 79 16.89 -5.83 -13.90
CA SER A 79 16.85 -6.31 -12.52
C SER A 79 15.48 -6.86 -12.14
N THR A 80 15.44 -8.16 -11.84
CA THR A 80 14.25 -8.82 -11.29
C THR A 80 13.83 -8.22 -9.95
N SER A 81 14.78 -7.74 -9.12
CA SER A 81 14.44 -7.12 -7.83
C SER A 81 13.70 -5.80 -8.00
N ALA A 82 14.04 -5.00 -9.02
CA ALA A 82 13.33 -3.76 -9.33
C ALA A 82 11.87 -4.03 -9.72
N LEU A 83 11.61 -5.08 -10.51
CA LEU A 83 10.26 -5.52 -10.86
C LEU A 83 9.46 -5.98 -9.64
N VAL A 84 10.07 -6.74 -8.73
CA VAL A 84 9.43 -7.19 -7.49
C VAL A 84 9.03 -5.99 -6.63
N ILE A 85 9.91 -4.99 -6.49
CA ILE A 85 9.62 -3.78 -5.72
C ILE A 85 8.50 -2.95 -6.39
N GLN A 86 8.51 -2.79 -7.72
CA GLN A 86 7.42 -2.11 -8.43
C GLN A 86 6.08 -2.79 -8.22
N ASN A 87 6.05 -4.12 -8.28
CA ASN A 87 4.85 -4.90 -8.00
C ASN A 87 4.35 -4.69 -6.57
N SER A 88 5.27 -4.61 -5.59
CA SER A 88 4.93 -4.30 -4.19
C SER A 88 4.37 -2.89 -4.03
N ILE A 89 4.94 -1.88 -4.69
CA ILE A 89 4.42 -0.51 -4.66
C ILE A 89 3.01 -0.46 -5.26
N ARG A 90 2.79 -1.15 -6.39
CA ARG A 90 1.45 -1.30 -6.97
C ARG A 90 0.48 -1.94 -5.97
N SER A 91 0.87 -3.02 -5.30
CA SER A 91 0.05 -3.68 -4.28
C SER A 91 -0.27 -2.76 -3.11
N ILE A 92 0.71 -1.97 -2.63
CA ILE A 92 0.51 -0.96 -1.58
C ILE A 92 -0.56 0.06 -2.01
N LEU A 93 -0.45 0.61 -3.23
CA LEU A 93 -1.40 1.58 -3.75
C LEU A 93 -2.82 1.00 -3.87
N ILE A 94 -2.93 -0.24 -4.36
CA ILE A 94 -4.22 -0.95 -4.46
C ILE A 94 -4.83 -1.18 -3.08
N CYS A 95 -4.05 -1.69 -2.12
CA CYS A 95 -4.51 -1.91 -0.75
C CYS A 95 -4.90 -0.60 -0.07
N TRP A 96 -4.18 0.48 -0.34
CA TRP A 96 -4.51 1.80 0.21
C TRP A 96 -5.86 2.31 -0.31
N LEU A 97 -6.10 2.22 -1.62
CA LEU A 97 -7.40 2.55 -2.24
C LEU A 97 -8.56 1.71 -1.68
N ASP A 98 -8.29 0.46 -1.28
CA ASP A 98 -9.30 -0.45 -0.73
C ASP A 98 -9.60 -0.23 0.75
N MET A 99 -8.55 -0.09 1.55
CA MET A 99 -8.67 -0.10 3.01
C MET A 99 -8.88 1.29 3.61
N TYR A 100 -8.42 2.34 2.92
CA TYR A 100 -8.54 3.72 3.37
C TYR A 100 -9.01 4.65 2.24
N PRO A 101 -10.16 4.34 1.59
CA PRO A 101 -10.67 5.14 0.48
C PRO A 101 -10.91 6.61 0.86
N GLU A 102 -11.17 6.89 2.14
CA GLU A 102 -11.38 8.24 2.66
C GLU A 102 -10.20 9.19 2.44
N ASP A 103 -8.97 8.68 2.30
CA ASP A 103 -7.79 9.50 1.97
C ASP A 103 -7.83 10.13 0.59
N PHE A 104 -8.68 9.57 -0.28
CA PHE A 104 -8.83 9.99 -1.65
C PHE A 104 -10.10 10.85 -1.85
N TYR A 105 -10.88 11.06 -0.79
CA TYR A 105 -12.08 11.90 -0.85
C TYR A 105 -11.68 13.36 -0.60
N ASP A 106 -11.38 14.06 -1.68
CA ASP A 106 -11.03 15.49 -1.66
C ASP A 106 -11.82 16.24 -2.75
N PRO A 107 -13.11 16.55 -2.49
CA PRO A 107 -13.95 17.25 -3.46
C PRO A 107 -13.48 18.70 -3.71
N GLU A 108 -12.84 19.33 -2.73
CA GLU A 108 -12.35 20.71 -2.84
C GLU A 108 -11.21 20.84 -3.86
N CYS A 109 -10.45 19.76 -4.08
CA CYS A 109 -9.39 19.70 -5.08
C CYS A 109 -9.75 18.83 -6.30
N ASP A 110 -11.04 18.70 -6.65
CA ASP A 110 -11.53 17.88 -7.76
C ASP A 110 -10.90 16.47 -7.80
N PHE A 111 -10.78 15.86 -6.62
CA PHE A 111 -10.21 14.52 -6.45
C PHE A 111 -8.82 14.34 -7.10
N ALA A 112 -7.96 15.36 -6.98
CA ALA A 112 -6.65 15.41 -7.63
C ALA A 112 -5.80 14.14 -7.44
N MET A 113 -5.81 13.52 -6.26
CA MET A 113 -5.07 12.27 -6.00
C MET A 113 -5.56 11.09 -6.86
N LEU A 114 -6.88 10.95 -7.04
CA LEU A 114 -7.44 9.90 -7.91
C LEU A 114 -7.17 10.19 -9.38
N THR A 115 -7.24 11.46 -9.79
CA THR A 115 -6.87 11.88 -11.14
C THR A 115 -5.40 11.58 -11.43
N ASN A 116 -4.50 11.90 -10.50
CA ASN A 116 -3.07 11.56 -10.61
C ASN A 116 -2.87 10.04 -10.72
N LEU A 117 -3.53 9.23 -9.89
CA LEU A 117 -3.45 7.77 -9.98
C LEU A 117 -3.99 7.19 -11.30
N LEU A 118 -5.01 7.83 -11.90
CA LEU A 118 -5.53 7.45 -13.21
C LEU A 118 -4.51 7.70 -14.33
N GLU A 119 -3.89 8.87 -14.32
CA GLU A 119 -2.86 9.26 -15.29
C GLU A 119 -1.61 8.41 -15.12
N PHE A 120 -1.18 8.21 -13.88
CA PHE A 120 -0.06 7.34 -13.54
C PHE A 120 -0.31 5.90 -13.98
N GLY A 121 -1.47 5.33 -13.64
CA GLY A 121 -1.84 3.98 -14.05
C GLY A 121 -1.91 3.82 -15.58
N GLN A 122 -2.31 4.87 -16.30
CA GLN A 122 -2.27 4.88 -17.76
C GLN A 122 -0.82 4.90 -18.29
N ARG A 123 0.03 5.79 -17.77
CA ARG A 123 1.44 5.95 -18.21
C ARG A 123 2.25 4.69 -17.95
N SER A 124 2.14 4.12 -16.75
CA SER A 124 2.90 2.95 -16.31
C SER A 124 2.21 1.62 -16.65
N LYS A 125 1.13 1.64 -17.44
CA LYS A 125 0.37 0.46 -17.92
C LYS A 125 -0.16 -0.45 -16.78
N LEU A 126 -0.55 0.16 -15.67
CA LEU A 126 -1.16 -0.50 -14.51
C LEU A 126 -2.69 -0.47 -14.62
N SER A 127 -3.25 -1.41 -15.38
CA SER A 127 -4.69 -1.45 -15.70
C SER A 127 -5.58 -1.66 -14.47
N ASP A 128 -5.13 -2.46 -13.52
CA ASP A 128 -5.78 -2.72 -12.23
C ASP A 128 -5.87 -1.45 -11.38
N LEU A 129 -4.74 -0.75 -11.22
CA LEU A 129 -4.67 0.52 -10.49
C LEU A 129 -5.55 1.59 -11.14
N ARG A 130 -5.50 1.71 -12.46
CA ARG A 130 -6.32 2.66 -13.22
C ARG A 130 -7.81 2.34 -13.08
N ALA A 131 -8.20 1.07 -13.21
CA ALA A 131 -9.60 0.65 -13.08
C ALA A 131 -10.14 0.91 -11.67
N LYS A 132 -9.35 0.59 -10.63
CA LYS A 132 -9.74 0.83 -9.23
C LYS A 132 -9.87 2.34 -8.93
N SER A 133 -8.90 3.13 -9.36
CA SER A 133 -8.93 4.60 -9.19
C SER A 133 -10.14 5.22 -9.89
N ARG A 134 -10.48 4.75 -11.09
CA ARG A 134 -11.66 5.20 -11.85
C ARG A 134 -12.95 4.90 -11.09
N LYS A 135 -13.11 3.65 -10.66
CA LYS A 135 -14.30 3.20 -9.93
C LYS A 135 -14.50 4.00 -8.64
N LEU A 136 -13.42 4.26 -7.91
CA LEU A 136 -13.48 5.05 -6.67
C LEU A 136 -13.82 6.52 -6.96
N LEU A 137 -13.25 7.10 -8.01
CA LEU A 137 -13.56 8.47 -8.43
C LEU A 137 -15.03 8.63 -8.84
N GLU A 138 -15.56 7.72 -9.65
CA GLU A 138 -16.97 7.73 -10.05
C GLU A 138 -17.90 7.64 -8.84
N ARG A 139 -17.58 6.76 -7.89
CA ARG A 139 -18.30 6.64 -6.61
C ARG A 139 -18.25 7.95 -5.82
N PHE A 140 -17.10 8.61 -5.73
CA PHE A 140 -16.95 9.85 -4.97
C PHE A 140 -17.62 11.06 -5.61
N LYS A 141 -17.60 11.16 -6.94
CA LYS A 141 -18.37 12.18 -7.68
C LYS A 141 -19.86 12.02 -7.43
N HIS A 142 -20.37 10.79 -7.47
CA HIS A 142 -21.77 10.53 -7.15
C HIS A 142 -22.12 10.93 -5.70
N ILE A 143 -21.28 10.59 -4.72
CA ILE A 143 -21.48 10.99 -3.31
C ILE A 143 -21.47 12.53 -3.15
N GLN A 144 -20.59 13.23 -3.88
CA GLN A 144 -20.54 14.69 -3.85
C GLN A 144 -21.85 15.30 -4.37
N GLU A 145 -22.42 14.75 -5.46
CA GLU A 145 -23.71 15.19 -6.01
C GLU A 145 -24.88 14.92 -5.04
N GLU A 146 -24.81 13.87 -4.23
CA GLU A 146 -25.85 13.48 -3.26
C GLU A 146 -25.77 14.18 -1.89
N GLY A 147 -24.86 15.14 -1.69
CA GLY A 147 -24.77 15.93 -0.46
C GLY A 147 -23.59 15.59 0.46
N GLY A 148 -22.57 14.88 -0.05
CA GLY A 148 -21.26 14.72 0.59
C GLY A 148 -21.12 13.55 1.56
N MET A 149 -19.92 13.41 2.14
CA MET A 149 -19.51 12.26 2.96
C MET A 149 -20.31 12.05 4.25
N THR A 150 -21.04 13.07 4.71
CA THR A 150 -21.98 12.98 5.85
C THR A 150 -23.15 12.02 5.60
N GLY A 151 -23.58 11.84 4.35
CA GLY A 151 -24.53 10.79 3.98
C GLY A 151 -23.91 9.39 3.97
N TYR A 152 -22.60 9.30 3.77
CA TYR A 152 -21.87 8.05 3.64
C TYR A 152 -21.72 7.30 4.97
N TYR A 153 -21.40 8.02 6.05
CA TYR A 153 -21.36 7.43 7.40
C TYR A 153 -22.75 7.05 7.93
N HIS A 154 -23.82 7.69 7.44
CA HIS A 154 -25.20 7.28 7.74
C HIS A 154 -25.58 5.99 6.99
N PHE A 155 -25.07 5.78 5.77
CA PHE A 155 -25.31 4.55 5.01
C PHE A 155 -24.48 3.36 5.50
N PHE A 156 -23.28 3.59 6.04
CA PHE A 156 -22.38 2.55 6.54
C PHE A 156 -22.69 2.08 7.98
N PHE A 157 -23.51 2.81 8.74
CA PHE A 157 -23.99 2.40 10.07
C PHE A 157 -25.40 1.79 10.07
N VAL A 158 -26.06 1.72 8.91
CA VAL A 158 -27.43 1.19 8.77
C VAL A 158 -27.46 -0.20 8.10
N PHE A 159 -26.31 -0.79 7.79
CA PHE A 159 -26.15 -2.20 7.42
C PHE A 159 -24.96 -2.82 8.16
#